data_AF-A0A963PAM9-F1
#
_entry.id   AF-A0A963PAM9-F1
#
_cell.length_a   1.000
_cell.length_b   1.000
_cell.length_c   1.000
_cell.angle_alpha   90.00
_cell.angle_beta   90.00
_cell.angle_gamma   90.00
#
_symmetry.space_group_name_H-M   'P 1'
#
loop_
_entity.id
_entity.type
_entity.pdbx_description
1 polymer ?
#
loop_
_entity_poly.entity_id
_entity_poly.type
_entity_poly.pdbx_seq_one_letter_code
_entity_poly.pdbx_strand_id
1 'polypeptide(L)' 'MQIHEIDDQLSVAAQISAEDAPPLAEQEFRSLICNRPDGEAGGR' A
#
# COMPACT_ATOMS: atom_id res chain seq x y z
N MET A 1 -2.20 -9.37 2.82
CA MET A 1 -2.75 -8.06 2.38
C MET A 1 -4.13 -8.26 1.75
N GLN A 2 -5.12 -7.40 2.01
CA GLN A 2 -6.41 -7.38 1.30
C GLN A 2 -6.47 -6.09 0.46
N ILE A 3 -6.57 -6.25 -0.85
CA ILE A 3 -6.62 -5.15 -1.82
C ILE A 3 -8.07 -4.97 -2.25
N HIS A 4 -8.54 -3.73 -2.22
CA HIS A 4 -9.85 -3.34 -2.71
C HIS A 4 -9.67 -2.49 -3.96
N GLU A 5 -10.10 -3.02 -5.09
CA GLU A 5 -10.14 -2.27 -6.35
C GLU A 5 -11.23 -1.18 -6.27
N ILE A 6 -10.88 0.04 -6.65
CA ILE A 6 -11.83 1.15 -6.81
C ILE A 6 -12.17 1.30 -8.29
N ASP A 7 -11.14 1.30 -9.14
CA ASP A 7 -11.22 1.34 -10.59
C ASP A 7 -9.99 0.66 -11.23
N ASP A 8 -9.85 0.78 -12.56
CA ASP A 8 -8.79 0.16 -13.35
C ASP A 8 -7.37 0.70 -13.06
N GLN A 9 -7.26 1.83 -12.36
CA GLN A 9 -6.00 2.53 -12.09
C GLN A 9 -5.71 2.70 -10.60
N LEU A 10 -6.72 2.52 -9.74
CA LEU A 10 -6.62 2.75 -8.30
C LEU A 10 -7.17 1.58 -7.49
N SER A 11 -6.31 1.07 -6.62
CA SER A 11 -6.68 0.15 -5.54
C SER A 11 -6.27 0.73 -4.19
N VAL A 12 -7.00 0.35 -3.15
CA VAL A 12 -6.74 0.74 -1.76
C VAL A 12 -6.57 -0.49 -0.88
N ALA A 13 -5.80 -0.35 0.19
CA ALA A 13 -5.61 -1.38 1.18
C ALA A 13 -5.48 -0.74 2.58
N ALA A 14 -5.61 -1.57 3.62
CA ALA A 14 -5.19 -1.18 4.95
C ALA A 14 -3.66 -0.93 5.01
N GLN A 15 -3.15 -0.53 6.17
CA GLN A 15 -1.72 -0.36 6.39
C GLN A 15 -0.94 -1.62 5.97
N ILE A 16 0.09 -1.43 5.14
CA ILE A 16 1.03 -2.47 4.71
C ILE A 16 2.38 -2.33 5.39
N SER A 17 3.20 -3.38 5.27
CA SER A 17 4.61 -3.41 5.66
C SER A 17 5.51 -3.31 4.42
N ALA A 18 6.82 -3.10 4.64
CA ALA A 18 7.80 -3.09 3.55
C ALA A 18 7.92 -4.45 2.83
N GLU A 19 7.54 -5.55 3.50
CA GLU A 19 7.58 -6.90 2.92
C GLU A 19 6.48 -7.15 1.88
N ASP A 20 5.42 -6.33 1.90
CA ASP A 20 4.33 -6.40 0.93
C ASP A 20 4.71 -5.73 -0.41
N ALA A 21 5.81 -4.97 -0.48
CA ALA A 21 6.18 -4.23 -1.69
C ALA A 21 6.57 -5.12 -2.89
N PRO A 22 7.38 -6.20 -2.74
CA PRO A 22 7.69 -7.11 -3.85
C PRO A 22 6.45 -7.75 -4.51
N PRO A 23 5.51 -8.37 -3.77
CA PRO A 23 4.33 -8.97 -4.39
C PRO A 23 3.37 -7.92 -5.00
N LEU A 24 3.41 -6.66 -4.55
CA LEU A 24 2.65 -5.58 -5.21
C LEU A 24 3.27 -5.18 -6.54
N ALA A 25 4.60 -5.14 -6.64
CA ALA A 25 5.28 -4.87 -7.90
C ALA A 25 5.02 -5.99 -8.93
N GLU A 26 4.95 -7.24 -8.49
CA GLU A 26 4.57 -8.39 -9.34
C GLU A 26 3.13 -8.30 -9.86
N GLN A 27 2.24 -7.61 -9.13
CA GLN A 27 0.86 -7.29 -9.53
C GLN A 27 0.76 -6.00 -10.38
N GLU A 28 1.89 -5.54 -10.93
CA GLU A 28 1.99 -4.37 -11.82
C GLU A 28 1.67 -3.01 -11.18
N PHE A 29 1.54 -2.93 -9.85
CA PHE A 29 1.48 -1.65 -9.15
C PHE A 29 2.82 -0.92 -9.27
N ARG A 30 2.78 0.32 -9.79
CA ARG A 30 3.99 1.12 -10.05
C ARG A 30 4.29 2.18 -8.99
N SER A 31 3.31 2.52 -8.17
CA SER A 31 3.43 3.60 -7.20
C SER A 31 2.61 3.28 -5.96
N LEU A 32 3.14 3.66 -4.80
CA LEU A 32 2.48 3.52 -3.50
C LEU A 32 2.25 4.92 -2.93
N ILE A 33 1.03 5.18 -2.48
CA ILE A 33 0.66 6.42 -1.79
C ILE A 33 0.47 6.11 -0.31
N CYS A 34 1.42 6.54 0.51
CA CYS A 34 1.33 6.39 1.96
C CYS A 34 0.50 7.55 2.53
N ASN A 35 -0.79 7.33 2.75
CA ASN A 35 -1.68 8.36 3.32
C ASN A 35 -1.49 8.56 4.83
N ARG A 36 -0.77 7.65 5.51
CA ARG A 36 -0.43 7.80 6.92
C ARG A 36 0.87 8.62 7.04
N PRO A 37 0.86 9.79 7.69
CA PRO A 37 2.06 10.52 8.06
C PRO A 37 3.03 9.66 8.88
N ASP A 38 4.32 9.98 8.78
CA ASP A 38 5.34 9.39 9.62
C ASP A 38 5.07 9.70 11.11
N GLY A 39 5.26 8.71 11.99
CA GLY A 39 5.10 8.87 13.44
C GLY A 39 3.67 8.70 13.99
N GLU A 40 2.62 8.67 13.18
CA GLU A 40 1.23 8.56 13.68
C GLU A 40 0.96 7.22 14.41
N ALA A 41 1.65 6.15 14.02
CA ALA A 41 1.48 4.82 14.63
C ALA A 41 2.39 4.57 15.86
N GLY A 42 3.03 5.61 16.42
CA GLY A 42 4.01 5.44 17.50
C GLY A 42 5.29 4.71 17.08
N GLY A 43 5.49 4.56 15.76
CA GLY A 43 6.80 4.22 15.19
C GLY A 43 7.75 5.39 15.41
N ARG A 44 8.94 5.07 15.90
CA ARG A 44 9.97 5.99 16.43
C ARG A 44 10.15 7.29 15.67
#